data_AF-A0A363SFF7-F1
#
_entry.id   AF-A0A363SFF7-F1
#
_cell.length_a   1.000
_cell.length_b   1.000
_cell.length_c   1.000
_cell.angle_alpha   90.00
_cell.angle_beta   90.00
_cell.angle_gamma   90.00
#
_symmetry.space_group_name_H-M   'P 1'
#
loop_
_entity.id
_entity.type
_entity.pdbx_description
1 polymer ?
#
loop_
_entity_poly.entity_id
_entity_poly.type
_entity_poly.pdbx_seq_one_letter_code
_entity_poly.pdbx_strand_id
1 'polypeptide(L)'
;MKGRKDPARDFPGKRWLVNLLRAIHLVGVVGLGAGVLGDIPEARWFAFGMAALVTGLAILSLDAWSRPSYFRENVGLAMAGKLLLLGVLLAWPAQRAVLFWLILVFSVLFAHAPASLRHGVWRK
;
A
#
# COMPACT_ATOMS: atom_id res chain seq x y z
N MET A 1 17.75 17.25 -21.57
CA MET A 1 16.59 16.72 -22.32
C MET A 1 15.35 16.82 -21.43
N LYS A 2 14.37 17.64 -21.83
CA LYS A 2 13.12 17.87 -21.09
C LYS A 2 12.27 16.60 -21.26
N GLY A 3 12.27 15.73 -20.26
CA GLY A 3 11.60 14.43 -20.30
C GLY A 3 10.14 14.61 -20.70
N ARG A 4 9.72 13.89 -21.76
CA ARG A 4 8.32 13.76 -22.17
C ARG A 4 7.54 13.30 -20.93
N LYS A 5 6.70 14.16 -20.36
CA LYS A 5 5.76 13.73 -19.32
C LYS A 5 4.81 12.75 -20.01
N ASP A 6 4.81 11.49 -19.57
CA ASP A 6 3.83 10.53 -20.05
C ASP A 6 2.43 11.13 -19.90
N PRO A 7 1.53 11.01 -20.90
CA PRO A 7 0.18 11.53 -20.78
C PRO A 7 -0.49 10.84 -19.60
N ALA A 8 -0.72 11.59 -18.52
CA ALA A 8 -1.36 11.09 -17.31
C ALA A 8 -2.79 10.66 -17.66
N ARG A 9 -3.10 9.39 -17.43
CA ARG A 9 -4.46 8.86 -17.67
C ARG A 9 -5.34 9.20 -16.48
N ASP A 10 -6.44 9.88 -16.73
CA ASP A 10 -7.40 10.31 -15.70
C ASP A 10 -8.85 10.13 -16.17
N PHE A 11 -9.79 10.06 -15.22
CA PHE A 11 -11.23 9.96 -15.47
C PHE A 11 -12.04 10.65 -14.36
N PRO A 12 -13.25 11.16 -14.67
CA PRO A 12 -14.09 11.83 -13.68
C PRO A 12 -14.44 10.88 -12.54
N GLY A 13 -14.15 11.28 -11.31
CA GLY A 13 -14.44 10.51 -10.09
C GLY A 13 -13.29 9.65 -9.55
N LYS A 14 -12.16 9.54 -10.25
CA LYS A 14 -10.98 8.79 -9.77
C LYS A 14 -10.54 9.19 -8.37
N ARG A 15 -10.51 10.49 -8.08
CA ARG A 15 -10.09 11.00 -6.75
C ARG A 15 -11.00 10.50 -5.63
N TRP A 16 -12.31 10.47 -5.86
CA TRP A 16 -13.28 9.94 -4.90
C TRP A 16 -13.13 8.43 -4.73
N LEU A 17 -12.94 7.69 -5.82
CA LEU A 17 -12.68 6.26 -5.78
C LEU A 17 -11.42 5.92 -4.96
N VAL A 18 -10.30 6.61 -5.23
CA VAL A 18 -9.05 6.41 -4.48
C VAL A 18 -9.24 6.76 -3.01
N ASN A 19 -9.98 7.82 -2.69
CA ASN A 19 -10.26 8.19 -1.30
C ASN A 19 -11.09 7.13 -0.57
N LEU A 20 -12.14 6.61 -1.22
CA LEU A 20 -12.95 5.53 -0.67
C LEU A 20 -12.13 4.25 -0.45
N LEU A 21 -11.30 3.88 -1.44
CA LEU A 21 -10.38 2.75 -1.30
C LEU A 21 -9.41 2.94 -0.14
N ARG A 22 -8.90 4.16 0.09
CA ARG A 22 -8.03 4.47 1.24
C ARG A 22 -8.77 4.36 2.57
N ALA A 23 -10.02 4.79 2.63
CA ALA A 23 -10.85 4.63 3.83
C ALA A 23 -11.09 3.15 4.15
N ILE A 24 -11.48 2.34 3.16
CA ILE A 24 -11.66 0.89 3.33
C ILE A 24 -10.33 0.21 3.70
N HIS A 25 -9.24 0.61 3.05
CA HIS A 25 -7.90 0.12 3.38
C HIS A 25 -7.55 0.38 4.84
N LEU A 26 -7.84 1.57 5.36
CA LEU A 26 -7.59 1.93 6.76
C LEU A 26 -8.44 1.07 7.72
N VAL A 27 -9.71 0.84 7.40
CA VAL A 27 -10.57 -0.08 8.17
C VAL A 27 -9.94 -1.48 8.21
N GLY A 28 -9.45 -1.97 7.06
CA GLY A 28 -8.75 -3.25 6.97
C GLY A 28 -7.49 -3.30 7.82
N VAL A 29 -6.66 -2.25 7.79
CA VAL A 29 -5.42 -2.16 8.60
C VAL A 29 -5.73 -2.14 10.10
N VAL A 30 -6.74 -1.37 10.52
CA VAL A 30 -7.13 -1.29 11.95
C VAL A 30 -7.71 -2.61 12.43
N GLY A 31 -8.62 -3.23 11.66
CA GLY A 31 -9.20 -4.53 12.02
C GLY A 31 -8.17 -5.67 12.04
N LEU A 32 -7.23 -5.67 11.09
CA LEU A 32 -6.08 -6.57 11.09
C LEU A 32 -5.22 -6.37 12.34
N GLY A 33 -4.88 -5.13 12.67
CA GLY A 33 -4.05 -4.79 13.84
C GLY A 33 -4.71 -5.21 15.16
N ALA A 34 -6.00 -4.93 15.32
CA ALA A 34 -6.77 -5.37 16.47
C ALA A 34 -6.78 -6.91 16.60
N GLY A 35 -6.93 -7.61 15.48
CA GLY A 35 -6.92 -9.06 15.45
C GLY A 35 -5.56 -9.68 15.80
N VAL A 36 -4.50 -9.19 15.17
CA VAL A 36 -3.13 -9.68 15.33
C VAL A 36 -2.55 -9.35 16.71
N LEU A 37 -2.76 -8.13 17.21
CA LEU A 37 -2.19 -7.71 18.50
C LEU A 37 -3.06 -8.09 19.70
N GLY A 38 -4.37 -8.28 19.49
CA GLY A 38 -5.32 -8.69 20.53
C GLY A 38 -5.44 -10.21 20.70
N ASP A 39 -4.58 -10.99 20.03
CA ASP A 39 -4.62 -12.47 20.03
C ASP A 39 -6.02 -13.04 19.72
N ILE A 40 -6.73 -12.38 18.81
CA ILE A 40 -8.08 -12.78 18.42
C ILE A 40 -7.99 -13.92 17.40
N PRO A 41 -8.88 -14.93 17.46
CA PRO A 41 -8.93 -15.99 16.45
C PRO A 41 -8.96 -15.45 15.02
N GLU A 42 -8.11 -16.01 14.15
CA GLU A 42 -7.89 -15.55 12.77
C GLU A 42 -9.17 -15.38 11.97
N ALA A 43 -10.13 -16.29 12.13
CA ALA A 43 -11.42 -16.25 11.45
C ALA A 43 -12.18 -14.91 11.66
N ARG A 44 -11.93 -14.20 12.75
CA ARG A 44 -12.61 -12.93 13.08
C ARG A 44 -11.99 -11.71 12.41
N TRP A 45 -10.73 -11.80 11.96
CA TRP A 45 -10.01 -10.65 11.41
C TRP A 45 -9.40 -10.86 10.03
N PHE A 46 -9.33 -12.09 9.53
CA PHE A 46 -8.76 -12.40 8.22
C PHE A 46 -9.40 -11.58 7.08
N ALA A 47 -10.72 -11.36 7.16
CA ALA A 47 -11.44 -10.52 6.20
C ALA A 47 -10.93 -9.07 6.17
N PHE A 48 -10.54 -8.49 7.31
CA PHE A 48 -9.93 -7.15 7.35
C PHE A 48 -8.55 -7.14 6.70
N GLY A 49 -7.75 -8.19 6.92
CA GLY A 49 -6.47 -8.39 6.24
C GLY A 49 -6.62 -8.47 4.72
N MET A 50 -7.59 -9.26 4.25
CA MET A 50 -7.93 -9.35 2.82
C MET A 50 -8.45 -8.03 2.26
N ALA A 51 -9.30 -7.31 3.00
CA ALA A 51 -9.78 -5.99 2.61
C ALA A 51 -8.61 -5.00 2.45
N ALA A 52 -7.66 -4.98 3.39
CA ALA A 52 -6.46 -4.14 3.29
C ALA A 52 -5.62 -4.51 2.05
N LEU A 53 -5.42 -5.80 1.78
CA LEU A 53 -4.63 -6.26 0.64
C LEU A 53 -5.29 -5.91 -0.70
N VAL A 54 -6.57 -6.25 -0.87
CA VAL A 54 -7.31 -6.02 -2.12
C VAL A 54 -7.44 -4.53 -2.44
N THR A 55 -7.80 -3.72 -1.44
CA THR A 55 -7.89 -2.26 -1.64
C THR A 55 -6.52 -1.63 -1.90
N GLY A 56 -5.47 -2.12 -1.23
CA GLY A 56 -4.10 -1.66 -1.47
C GLY A 56 -3.61 -1.97 -2.89
N LEU A 57 -3.92 -3.17 -3.41
CA LEU A 57 -3.65 -3.57 -4.79
C LEU A 57 -4.46 -2.75 -5.80
N ALA A 58 -5.72 -2.43 -5.49
CA ALA A 58 -6.54 -1.57 -6.32
C ALA A 58 -5.96 -0.15 -6.42
N ILE A 59 -5.52 0.43 -5.29
CA ILE A 59 -4.85 1.74 -5.27
C ILE A 59 -3.55 1.69 -6.08
N LEU A 60 -2.71 0.66 -5.88
CA LEU A 60 -1.47 0.48 -6.62
C LEU A 60 -1.72 0.43 -8.13
N SER A 61 -2.70 -0.37 -8.56
CA SER A 61 -3.06 -0.54 -9.96
C SER A 61 -3.59 0.76 -10.58
N LEU A 62 -4.44 1.50 -9.87
CA LEU A 62 -4.95 2.79 -10.32
C LEU A 62 -3.84 3.84 -10.45
N ASP A 63 -2.92 3.89 -9.48
CA ASP A 63 -1.78 4.81 -9.52
C ASP A 63 -0.82 4.47 -10.67
N ALA A 64 -0.54 3.18 -10.89
CA ALA A 64 0.30 2.71 -11.98
C ALA A 64 -0.35 2.90 -13.36
N TRP A 65 -1.65 2.69 -13.48
CA TRP A 65 -2.37 2.93 -14.73
C TRP A 65 -2.41 4.42 -15.09
N SER A 66 -2.58 5.30 -14.10
CA SER A 66 -2.56 6.75 -14.31
C SER A 66 -1.18 7.33 -14.60
N ARG A 67 -0.12 6.71 -14.06
CA ARG A 67 1.26 7.13 -14.23
C ARG A 67 2.13 5.91 -14.60
N PRO A 68 2.41 5.67 -15.89
CA PRO A 68 3.23 4.53 -16.32
C PRO A 68 4.64 4.51 -15.71
N SER A 69 5.17 5.68 -15.33
CA SER A 69 6.44 5.83 -14.61
C SER A 69 6.38 5.40 -13.14
N TYR A 70 5.21 5.10 -12.58
CA TYR A 70 5.01 4.91 -11.14
C TYR A 70 5.87 3.80 -10.55
N PHE A 71 6.04 2.68 -11.25
CA PHE A 71 6.92 1.59 -10.79
C PHE A 71 8.42 1.89 -10.93
N ARG A 72 8.81 2.95 -11.66
CA ARG A 72 10.19 3.42 -11.74
C ARG A 72 10.55 4.38 -10.61
N GLU A 73 9.54 4.94 -9.95
CA GLU A 73 9.69 5.80 -8.77
C GLU A 73 9.75 4.94 -7.51
N ASN A 74 10.55 5.36 -6.53
CA ASN A 74 10.68 4.67 -5.25
C ASN A 74 9.34 4.56 -4.50
N VAL A 75 8.39 5.48 -4.70
CA VAL A 75 7.03 5.37 -4.14
C VAL A 75 6.30 4.13 -4.64
N GLY A 76 6.40 3.81 -5.94
CA GLY A 76 5.75 2.60 -6.48
C GLY A 76 6.38 1.33 -5.92
N LEU A 77 7.71 1.30 -5.81
CA LEU A 77 8.44 0.17 -5.22
C LEU A 77 8.11 0.00 -3.73
N ALA A 78 8.06 1.09 -2.95
CA ALA A 78 7.71 1.05 -1.54
C ALA A 78 6.27 0.60 -1.31
N MET A 79 5.33 1.06 -2.15
CA MET A 79 3.94 0.62 -2.10
C MET A 79 3.83 -0.89 -2.41
N ALA A 80 4.54 -1.37 -3.44
CA ALA A 80 4.58 -2.79 -3.77
C ALA A 80 5.22 -3.63 -2.64
N GLY A 81 6.33 -3.16 -2.06
CA GLY A 81 6.99 -3.80 -0.92
C GLY A 81 6.08 -3.91 0.30
N LYS A 82 5.31 -2.85 0.61
CA LYS A 82 4.32 -2.87 1.69
C LYS A 82 3.24 -3.92 1.46
N LEU A 83 2.74 -4.06 0.22
CA LEU A 83 1.72 -5.06 -0.11
C LEU A 83 2.27 -6.48 -0.09
N LEU A 84 3.53 -6.67 -0.50
CA LEU A 84 4.21 -7.96 -0.37
C LEU A 84 4.34 -8.36 1.10
N LEU A 85 4.78 -7.43 1.97
CA LEU A 85 4.86 -7.67 3.41
C LEU A 85 3.50 -8.02 4.01
N LEU A 86 2.42 -7.34 3.58
CA LEU A 86 1.07 -7.66 4.00
C LEU A 86 0.63 -9.06 3.55
N GLY A 87 0.97 -9.46 2.32
CA GLY A 87 0.73 -10.84 1.85
C GLY A 87 1.49 -11.88 2.68
N VAL A 88 2.76 -11.61 3.01
CA VAL A 88 3.57 -12.47 3.89
C VAL A 88 2.96 -12.55 5.29
N LEU A 89 2.45 -11.45 5.84
CA LEU A 89 1.76 -11.45 7.14
C LEU A 89 0.55 -12.39 7.15
N LEU A 90 -0.26 -12.37 6.09
CA LEU A 90 -1.42 -13.25 5.99
C LEU A 90 -1.00 -14.72 5.87
N ALA A 91 0.06 -15.01 5.13
CA ALA A 91 0.56 -16.35 4.88
C ALA A 91 1.43 -16.94 6.02
N TRP A 92 1.98 -16.12 6.92
CA TRP A 92 2.93 -16.56 7.94
C TRP A 92 2.45 -16.27 9.38
N PRO A 93 1.63 -17.15 9.97
CA PRO A 93 1.03 -16.96 11.30
C PRO A 93 2.03 -16.64 12.41
N ALA A 94 3.16 -17.35 12.45
CA ALA A 94 4.15 -17.24 13.51
C ALA A 94 4.81 -15.85 13.64
N GLN A 95 4.78 -15.02 12.59
CA GLN A 95 5.49 -13.73 12.55
C GLN A 95 4.55 -12.53 12.39
N ARG A 96 3.23 -12.73 12.55
CA ARG A 96 2.22 -11.69 12.29
C ARG A 96 2.43 -10.40 13.06
N ALA A 97 2.74 -10.48 14.35
CA ALA A 97 2.95 -9.29 15.18
C ALA A 97 4.17 -8.49 14.73
N VAL A 98 5.31 -9.18 14.48
CA VAL A 98 6.54 -8.54 13.99
C VAL A 98 6.32 -7.92 12.62
N LEU A 99 5.69 -8.65 11.70
CA LEU A 99 5.37 -8.17 10.36
C LEU A 99 4.41 -6.97 10.40
N PHE A 100 3.42 -6.97 11.30
CA PHE A 100 2.50 -5.86 11.46
C PHE A 100 3.23 -4.57 11.84
N TRP A 101 4.09 -4.63 12.86
CA TRP A 101 4.89 -3.48 13.28
C TRP A 101 5.86 -3.02 12.20
N LEU A 102 6.51 -3.96 11.50
CA LEU A 102 7.41 -3.64 10.40
C LEU A 102 6.67 -2.91 9.28
N ILE A 103 5.50 -3.41 8.86
CA ILE A 103 4.64 -2.75 7.86
C ILE A 103 4.24 -1.34 8.32
N LEU A 104 3.86 -1.18 9.59
CA LEU A 104 3.38 0.09 10.13
C LEU A 104 4.51 1.13 10.20
N VAL A 105 5.66 0.77 10.76
CA VAL A 105 6.85 1.63 10.83
C VAL A 105 7.33 1.99 9.43
N PHE A 106 7.48 1.00 8.54
CA PHE A 106 7.87 1.23 7.15
C PHE A 106 6.91 2.20 6.45
N SER A 107 5.60 2.04 6.66
CA SER A 107 4.58 2.91 6.09
C SER A 107 4.72 4.36 6.56
N VAL A 108 5.00 4.60 7.84
CA VAL A 108 5.15 5.96 8.39
C VAL A 108 6.43 6.61 7.90
N LEU A 109 7.55 5.87 7.89
CA LEU A 109 8.84 6.35 7.37
C LEU A 109 8.73 6.77 5.91
N PHE A 110 8.08 5.96 5.06
CA PHE A 110 7.88 6.30 3.65
C PHE A 110 6.88 7.44 3.44
N ALA A 111 5.86 7.55 4.29
CA ALA A 111 4.90 8.66 4.20
C ALA A 111 5.55 10.02 4.46
N HIS A 112 6.51 10.07 5.39
CA HIS A 112 7.26 11.29 5.77
C HIS A 112 8.61 11.43 5.06
N ALA A 113 8.97 10.47 4.19
CA ALA A 113 10.20 10.56 3.42
C ALA A 113 10.18 11.80 2.50
N PRO A 114 11.31 12.53 2.38
CA PRO A 114 11.40 13.72 1.54
C PRO A 114 11.05 13.42 0.08
N ALA A 115 10.49 14.43 -0.62
CA ALA A 115 10.02 14.29 -2.00
C ALA A 115 11.11 13.82 -2.96
N SER A 116 12.38 14.14 -2.67
CA SER A 116 13.57 13.66 -3.42
C SER A 116 13.75 12.15 -3.36
N LEU A 117 13.44 11.51 -2.23
CA LEU A 117 13.46 10.05 -2.10
C LEU A 117 12.22 9.42 -2.72
N ARG A 118 11.06 10.08 -2.63
CA ARG A 118 9.78 9.54 -3.14
C ARG A 118 9.71 9.51 -4.66
N HIS A 119 10.15 10.58 -5.32
CA HIS A 119 10.17 10.68 -6.79
C HIS A 119 11.56 10.43 -7.39
N GLY A 120 12.51 9.96 -6.58
CA GLY A 120 13.80 9.48 -7.06
C GLY A 120 13.58 8.30 -8.01
N VAL A 121 14.05 8.43 -9.24
CA VAL A 121 13.98 7.37 -10.25
C VAL A 121 15.17 6.44 -10.01
N TRP A 122 14.93 5.16 -9.72
CA TRP A 122 16.00 4.20 -9.41
C TRP A 122 16.77 3.74 -10.67
N ARG A 123 16.15 3.80 -11.86
CA ARG A 123 16.83 3.58 -13.15
C ARG A 123 17.04 4.91 -13.89
N LYS A 124 18.30 5.33 -14.03
CA LYS A 124 18.70 6.23 -15.14
C LYS A 124 18.66 5.47 -16.46
#